data_AF-A0A2V8EQW6-F1
#
_entry.id   AF-A0A2V8EQW6-F1
#
_cell.length_a   1.000
_cell.length_b   1.000
_cell.length_c   1.000
_cell.angle_alpha   90.00
_cell.angle_beta   90.00
_cell.angle_gamma   90.00
#
_symmetry.space_group_name_H-M   'P 1'
#
loop_
_entity.id
_entity.type
_entity.pdbx_description
1 polymer ?
#
loop_
_entity_poly.entity_id
_entity_poly.type
_entity_poly.pdbx_seq_one_letter_code
_entity_poly.pdbx_strand_id
1 'polypeptide(L)' 'MFLDFYRLREQPFGVTPDPRYLYLGPGHREALASLFYGIETGRGFQSLIAEPGMGKTTLLNQLLLRW' A
#
# COMPACT_ATOMS: atom_id res chain seq x y z
N MET A 1 -20.74 -8.09 20.58
CA MET A 1 -20.26 -7.57 21.89
C MET A 1 -19.01 -6.70 21.75
N PHE A 2 -17.85 -7.23 21.34
CA PHE A 2 -16.62 -6.40 21.17
C PHE A 2 -16.77 -5.36 20.05
N LEU A 3 -17.17 -5.80 18.85
CA LEU A 3 -17.33 -4.91 17.69
C LEU A 3 -18.37 -3.81 17.94
N ASP A 4 -19.53 -4.16 18.50
CA ASP A 4 -20.60 -3.20 18.80
C ASP A 4 -20.18 -2.18 19.86
N PHE A 5 -19.47 -2.63 20.91
CA PHE A 5 -18.97 -1.76 21.98
C PHE A 5 -18.00 -0.70 21.46
N TYR A 6 -17.09 -1.10 20.55
CA TYR A 6 -16.12 -0.19 19.92
C TYR A 6 -16.62 0.44 18.61
N ARG A 7 -17.86 0.15 18.20
CA ARG A 7 -18.45 0.59 16.91
C ARG A 7 -17.60 0.23 15.70
N LEU A 8 -16.97 -0.93 15.73
CA LEU A 8 -16.14 -1.46 14.65
C LEU A 8 -17.00 -2.29 13.68
N ARG A 9 -16.67 -2.21 12.39
CA ARG A 9 -17.39 -2.95 11.33
C ARG A 9 -16.94 -4.40 11.22
N GLU A 10 -15.70 -4.68 11.61
CA GLU A 10 -15.07 -5.98 11.53
C GLU A 10 -13.96 -6.09 12.58
N GLN A 11 -13.45 -7.30 12.79
CA GLN A 11 -12.36 -7.60 13.73
C GLN A 11 -11.12 -6.75 13.40
N PRO A 12 -10.69 -5.84 14.29
CA PRO A 12 -9.45 -5.12 14.08
C PRO A 12 -8.27 -6.07 14.38
N PHE A 13 -7.17 -5.93 13.63
CA PHE A 13 -5.90 -6.65 13.83
C PHE A 13 -5.89 -8.14 13.45
N GLY A 14 -6.18 -8.44 12.18
CA GLY A 14 -5.89 -9.76 11.60
C GLY A 14 -4.38 -10.05 11.53
N VAL A 15 -4.02 -11.34 11.42
CA VAL A 15 -2.62 -11.80 11.32
C VAL A 15 -1.94 -11.31 10.04
N THR A 16 -2.71 -11.05 9.00
CA THR A 16 -2.22 -10.58 7.70
C THR A 16 -2.72 -9.14 7.45
N PRO A 17 -1.85 -8.22 6.99
CA PRO A 17 -2.27 -6.90 6.57
C PRO A 17 -3.34 -6.98 5.47
N ASP A 18 -4.47 -6.33 5.68
CA ASP A 18 -5.54 -6.26 4.69
C ASP A 18 -5.30 -5.08 3.73
N PRO A 19 -5.13 -5.32 2.41
CA PRO A 19 -4.89 -4.26 1.42
C PRO A 19 -5.96 -3.17 1.38
N ARG A 20 -7.21 -3.47 1.81
CA ARG A 20 -8.31 -2.49 1.88
C ARG A 20 -8.01 -1.34 2.83
N TYR A 21 -7.11 -1.56 3.79
CA TYR A 21 -6.74 -0.60 4.83
C TYR A 21 -5.38 0.06 4.57
N LEU A 22 -4.90 0.06 3.32
CA LEU A 22 -3.68 0.77 2.95
C LEU A 22 -3.83 2.29 3.16
N TYR A 23 -3.09 2.83 4.13
CA TYR A 23 -2.94 4.26 4.31
C TYR A 23 -1.79 4.80 3.45
N LEU A 24 -2.12 5.52 2.38
CA LEU A 24 -1.13 6.15 1.51
C LEU A 24 -0.74 7.52 2.09
N GLY A 25 0.29 7.58 2.92
CA GLY A 25 0.89 8.85 3.36
C GLY A 25 1.52 9.64 2.20
N PRO A 26 1.96 10.90 2.40
CA PRO A 26 2.55 11.72 1.35
C PRO A 26 3.68 11.02 0.56
N GLY A 27 4.67 10.45 1.26
CA GLY A 27 5.78 9.73 0.61
C GLY A 27 5.35 8.46 -0.11
N HIS A 28 4.37 7.72 0.43
CA HIS A 28 3.81 6.55 -0.25
C HIS A 28 3.05 6.92 -1.53
N ARG A 29 2.33 8.06 -1.51
CA ARG A 29 1.65 8.59 -2.70
C ARG A 29 2.64 9.00 -3.79
N GLU A 30 3.69 9.72 -3.44
CA GLU A 30 4.75 10.12 -4.40
C GLU A 30 5.47 8.91 -4.99
N ALA A 31 5.85 7.94 -4.15
CA ALA A 31 6.48 6.70 -4.60
C ALA A 31 5.58 5.93 -5.57
N LEU A 32 4.29 5.78 -5.25
CA LEU A 32 3.34 5.10 -6.11
C LEU A 32 3.12 5.84 -7.43
N ALA A 33 2.97 7.17 -7.39
CA ALA A 33 2.83 8.00 -8.59
C ALA A 33 4.07 7.89 -9.50
N SER A 34 5.27 7.88 -8.93
CA SER A 34 6.52 7.73 -9.67
C SER A 34 6.58 6.37 -10.38
N LEU A 35 6.18 5.30 -9.69
CA LEU A 35 6.11 3.96 -10.27
C LEU A 35 5.12 3.90 -11.44
N PHE A 36 3.90 4.40 -11.25
CA PHE A 36 2.88 4.47 -12.32
C PHE A 36 3.40 5.22 -13.54
N TYR A 37 3.91 6.43 -13.33
CA TYR A 37 4.43 7.26 -14.41
C TYR A 37 5.56 6.58 -15.17
N GLY A 38 6.47 5.91 -14.48
CA GLY A 38 7.55 5.22 -15.17
C GLY A 38 7.09 3.98 -15.95
N ILE A 39 6.00 3.32 -15.54
CA ILE A 39 5.40 2.24 -16.36
C ILE A 39 4.71 2.84 -17.59
N GLU A 40 3.88 3.88 -17.41
CA GLU A 40 3.18 4.56 -18.51
C GLU A 40 4.14 5.13 -19.58
N THR A 41 5.29 5.65 -19.13
CA THR A 41 6.33 6.20 -20.04
C THR A 41 7.29 5.13 -20.59
N GLY A 42 7.09 3.86 -20.26
CA GLY A 42 7.92 2.76 -20.77
C GLY A 42 9.37 2.80 -20.28
N ARG A 43 9.63 3.32 -19.08
CA ARG A 43 10.98 3.28 -18.50
C ARG A 43 11.36 1.82 -18.25
N GLY A 44 12.42 1.35 -18.91
CA GLY A 44 12.84 -0.05 -18.86
C GLY A 44 13.26 -0.57 -17.49
N PHE A 45 13.57 0.30 -16.53
CA PHE A 45 13.91 -0.10 -15.17
C PHE A 45 13.60 1.01 -14.15
N GLN A 46 13.09 0.62 -12.98
CA GLN A 46 12.82 1.49 -11.84
C GLN A 46 13.09 0.75 -10.53
N SER A 47 13.50 1.47 -9.48
CA SER A 47 13.76 0.92 -8.16
C SER A 47 13.01 1.69 -7.07
N LEU A 48 12.43 0.96 -6.11
CA LEU A 48 11.80 1.51 -4.91
C LEU A 48 12.71 1.22 -3.71
N ILE A 49 13.42 2.24 -3.23
CA ILE A 49 14.40 2.12 -2.14
C ILE A 49 13.85 2.78 -0.88
N ALA A 50 13.88 2.04 0.23
CA ALA A 50 13.49 2.52 1.56
C ALA A 50 14.00 1.54 2.61
N GLU A 51 14.01 1.94 3.88
CA GLU A 51 14.38 1.07 5.00
C GLU A 51 13.43 -0.14 5.16
N PRO A 52 13.85 -1.21 5.86
CA PRO A 52 12.96 -2.30 6.24
C PRO A 52 11.71 -1.79 6.96
N GLY A 53 10.55 -2.36 6.65
CA GLY A 53 9.27 -1.95 7.26
C GLY A 53 8.57 -0.74 6.62
N MET A 54 9.20 -0.01 5.69
CA MET A 54 8.61 1.19 5.06
C MET A 54 7.49 0.92 4.01
N GLY A 55 7.03 -0.32 3.87
CA GLY A 55 5.90 -0.66 3.01
C GLY A 55 6.21 -0.85 1.51
N LYS A 56 7.47 -1.10 1.14
CA LYS A 56 7.89 -1.34 -0.25
C LYS A 56 7.06 -2.43 -0.95
N THR A 57 6.99 -3.62 -0.35
CA THR A 57 6.22 -4.75 -0.88
C THR A 57 4.73 -4.44 -0.93
N THR A 58 4.20 -3.73 0.07
CA THR A 58 2.80 -3.32 0.11
C THR A 58 2.46 -2.37 -1.04
N LEU A 59 3.34 -1.40 -1.35
CA LEU A 59 3.16 -0.50 -2.49
C LEU A 59 3.25 -1.23 -3.84
N LEU A 60 4.17 -2.17 -4.00
CA LEU A 60 4.25 -2.99 -5.21
C LEU A 60 3.00 -3.83 -5.41
N ASN A 61 2.47 -4.45 -4.35
CA ASN A 61 1.20 -5.19 -4.42
C ASN A 61 0.04 -4.26 -4.78
N GLN A 62 -0.02 -3.05 -4.23
CA GLN A 62 -1.05 -2.08 -4.57
C GLN A 62 -0.97 -1.62 -6.03
N LEU A 63 0.25 -1.45 -6.56
CA LEU A 63 0.47 -1.14 -7.97
C LEU A 63 -0.05 -2.27 -8.86
N LEU A 64 0.24 -3.52 -8.51
CA LEU A 64 -0.23 -4.71 -9.23
C LEU A 64 -1.76 -4.90 -9.20
N LEU A 65 -2.43 -4.50 -8.11
CA LEU A 65 -3.89 -4.59 -8.00
C LEU A 65 -4.62 -3.51 -8.81
N ARG A 66 -3.94 -2.43 -9.19
CA ARG A 66 -4.52 -1.27 -9.89
C ARG A 66 -4.17 -1.20 -11.37
N TRP A 67 -3.20 -1.99 -11.81
CA TRP A 67 -2.92 -2.26 -13.22
C TRP A 67 -3.83 -3.36 -13.74
#